data_AF-A0A942KR69-F1
#
_entry.id   AF-A0A942KR69-F1
#
_cell.length_a   1.000
_cell.length_b   1.000
_cell.length_c   1.000
_cell.angle_alpha   90.00
_cell.angle_beta   90.00
_cell.angle_gamma   90.00
#
_symmetry.space_group_name_H-M   'P 1'
#
loop_
_entity.id
_entity.type
_entity.pdbx_description
1 polymer ?
#
loop_
_entity_poly.entity_id
_entity_poly.type
_entity_poly.pdbx_seq_one_letter_code
_entity_poly.pdbx_strand_id
1 'polypeptide(L)'
;MAKTKVSVVRTAQGPSREEIRRSVREAVALAGGLEGIINPGNLVIIKPNLVAVPKEPRSGAVTNPEVCRALADMVREMGARPVIADSAAAGVDTEKVIACEGYQELRADGYEVIDLKKTPRVTMSIPGGMAISEFETFELVREADVIISVPVMKTHDQTQASLSMKNLKGLGTDNDKKHMHSVGIFEGVSDIIQLFKPAFTVVDAIYCQEGLGPVFGIPVEMDLILAGRDLVAVDTVCSKIMGFEPEELLITANAANRGLGTMNMEEIEVVGCSIPEVYRRFKRSSEDVIVDVQDFHLLFEEGTCTGCHNTVLSSIVDIKNDGNQDYLPGKWVVAGLLNEESLPAGVAKENLVLVGKCTKLWAEQGIYVKGCPPNNIWVVHAICGDEVKRRYATEDIED
;
A
#
# COMPACT_ATOMS: atom_id res chain seq x y z
N MET A 1 23.64 -9.23 16.83
CA MET A 1 22.99 -10.10 15.83
C MET A 1 23.52 -9.72 14.45
N ALA A 2 23.47 -10.61 13.45
CA ALA A 2 23.79 -10.22 12.09
C ALA A 2 22.74 -9.21 11.59
N LYS A 3 23.18 -8.14 10.92
CA LYS A 3 22.27 -7.14 10.33
C LYS A 3 21.44 -7.79 9.22
N THR A 4 20.21 -7.34 9.06
CA THR A 4 19.40 -7.72 7.89
C THR A 4 19.90 -6.96 6.66
N LYS A 5 19.95 -7.62 5.50
CA LYS A 5 20.44 -7.02 4.27
C LYS A 5 19.29 -6.51 3.41
N VAL A 6 19.44 -5.27 2.94
CA VAL A 6 18.58 -4.69 1.91
C VAL A 6 19.48 -4.27 0.75
N SER A 7 19.28 -4.88 -0.40
CA SER A 7 20.00 -4.49 -1.60
C SER A 7 19.31 -3.37 -2.34
N VAL A 8 20.10 -2.49 -2.96
CA VAL A 8 19.65 -1.43 -3.85
C VAL A 8 20.52 -1.48 -5.09
N VAL A 9 19.93 -1.87 -6.22
CA VAL A 9 20.65 -2.05 -7.49
C VAL A 9 20.08 -1.10 -8.53
N ARG A 10 20.96 -0.41 -9.26
CA ARG A 10 20.58 0.48 -10.34
C ARG A 10 20.37 -0.30 -11.65
N THR A 11 19.30 0.00 -12.36
CA THR A 11 19.06 -0.44 -13.73
C THR A 11 19.56 0.61 -14.73
N ALA A 12 19.66 0.25 -16.01
CA ALA A 12 19.77 1.27 -17.06
C ALA A 12 18.46 2.09 -17.13
N GLN A 13 18.53 3.30 -17.66
CA GLN A 13 17.34 4.07 -18.04
C GLN A 13 16.60 3.37 -19.18
N GLY A 14 15.28 3.21 -19.04
CA GLY A 14 14.47 2.44 -19.99
C GLY A 14 15.04 1.03 -20.26
N PRO A 15 15.26 0.22 -19.22
CA PRO A 15 16.05 -1.00 -19.34
C PRO A 15 15.35 -2.05 -20.21
N SER A 16 16.15 -2.81 -20.97
CA SER A 16 15.68 -3.99 -21.69
C SER A 16 15.31 -5.13 -20.74
N ARG A 17 14.59 -6.14 -21.25
CA ARG A 17 14.26 -7.37 -20.51
C ARG A 17 15.50 -8.01 -19.86
N GLU A 18 16.61 -8.07 -20.59
CA GLU A 18 17.84 -8.69 -20.10
C GLU A 18 18.51 -7.87 -19.01
N GLU A 19 18.47 -6.55 -19.11
CA GLU A 19 18.99 -5.66 -18.06
C GLU A 19 18.16 -5.75 -16.78
N ILE A 20 16.82 -5.79 -16.90
CA ILE A 20 15.93 -6.04 -15.75
C ILE A 20 16.26 -7.39 -15.12
N ARG A 21 16.38 -8.46 -15.92
CA ARG A 21 16.73 -9.81 -15.45
C ARG A 21 18.04 -9.81 -14.66
N ARG A 22 19.08 -9.13 -15.18
CA ARG A 22 20.37 -9.01 -14.51
C ARG A 22 20.25 -8.25 -13.19
N SER A 23 19.60 -7.09 -13.18
CA SER A 23 19.48 -6.26 -11.97
C SER A 23 18.64 -6.94 -10.89
N VAL A 24 17.58 -7.67 -11.24
CA VAL A 24 16.80 -8.48 -10.29
C VAL A 24 17.66 -9.57 -9.66
N ARG A 25 18.41 -10.34 -10.47
CA ARG A 25 19.31 -11.39 -9.97
C ARG A 25 20.40 -10.84 -9.06
N GLU A 26 20.99 -9.71 -9.44
CA GLU A 26 22.00 -9.01 -8.64
C GLU A 26 21.41 -8.55 -7.30
N ALA A 27 20.24 -7.91 -7.31
CA ALA A 27 19.58 -7.45 -6.10
C ALA A 27 19.28 -8.62 -5.15
N VAL A 28 18.71 -9.71 -5.67
CA VAL A 28 18.42 -10.92 -4.89
C VAL A 28 19.70 -11.53 -4.31
N ALA A 29 20.76 -11.65 -5.11
CA ALA A 29 22.04 -12.21 -4.65
C ALA A 29 22.67 -11.36 -3.54
N LEU A 30 22.69 -10.03 -3.69
CA LEU A 30 23.22 -9.11 -2.70
C LEU A 30 22.41 -9.15 -1.38
N ALA A 31 21.10 -9.36 -1.47
CA ALA A 31 20.20 -9.51 -0.34
C ALA A 31 20.29 -10.88 0.36
N GLY A 32 21.15 -11.79 -0.11
CA GLY A 32 21.41 -13.09 0.51
C GLY A 32 20.85 -14.30 -0.23
N GLY A 33 20.30 -14.12 -1.43
CA GLY A 33 19.81 -15.21 -2.27
C GLY A 33 18.44 -15.74 -1.86
N LEU A 34 17.98 -16.75 -2.59
CA LEU A 34 16.73 -17.48 -2.31
C LEU A 34 16.99 -18.89 -1.78
N GLU A 35 18.26 -19.30 -1.74
CA GLU A 35 18.71 -20.57 -1.17
C GLU A 35 18.36 -20.65 0.33
N GLY A 36 17.73 -21.76 0.73
CA GLY A 36 17.21 -21.92 2.09
C GLY A 36 15.91 -21.16 2.37
N ILE A 37 15.38 -20.41 1.39
CA ILE A 37 13.99 -19.92 1.38
C ILE A 37 13.13 -20.84 0.50
N ILE A 38 13.61 -21.13 -0.71
CA ILE A 38 12.93 -21.99 -1.67
C ILE A 38 13.62 -23.36 -1.74
N ASN A 39 12.81 -24.41 -1.70
CA ASN A 39 13.24 -25.80 -1.92
C ASN A 39 12.58 -26.36 -3.20
N PRO A 40 13.21 -27.35 -3.85
CA PRO A 40 12.60 -28.04 -4.99
C PRO A 40 11.20 -28.56 -4.65
N GLY A 41 10.26 -28.40 -5.58
CA GLY A 41 8.86 -28.77 -5.41
C GLY A 41 8.00 -27.74 -4.67
N ASN A 42 8.57 -26.68 -4.09
CA ASN A 42 7.75 -25.65 -3.46
C ASN A 42 6.82 -24.95 -4.45
N LEU A 43 5.60 -24.66 -4.00
CA LEU A 43 4.72 -23.69 -4.63
C LEU A 43 5.10 -22.28 -4.15
N VAL A 44 5.62 -21.46 -5.07
CA VAL A 44 6.07 -20.10 -4.76
C VAL A 44 5.13 -19.09 -5.42
N ILE A 45 4.40 -18.33 -4.61
CA ILE A 45 3.62 -17.19 -5.10
C ILE A 45 4.54 -15.99 -5.28
N ILE A 46 4.55 -15.45 -6.50
CA ILE A 46 5.14 -14.16 -6.83
C ILE A 46 3.98 -13.17 -6.89
N LYS A 47 3.94 -12.24 -5.94
CA LYS A 47 2.81 -11.32 -5.75
C LYS A 47 3.12 -9.92 -6.31
N PRO A 48 2.82 -9.63 -7.59
CA PRO A 48 2.95 -8.27 -8.12
C PRO A 48 1.92 -7.33 -7.50
N ASN A 49 2.04 -6.03 -7.79
CA ASN A 49 1.00 -5.04 -7.61
C ASN A 49 0.29 -4.83 -8.97
N LEU A 50 -0.92 -5.36 -9.15
CA LEU A 50 -1.76 -5.12 -10.34
C LEU A 50 -2.74 -3.94 -10.18
N VAL A 51 -3.14 -3.58 -8.95
CA VAL A 51 -4.00 -2.42 -8.60
C VAL A 51 -5.17 -2.06 -9.54
N ALA A 52 -4.92 -1.44 -10.69
CA ALA A 52 -5.87 -1.00 -11.70
C ALA A 52 -5.15 -0.78 -13.05
N VAL A 53 -5.91 -0.75 -14.15
CA VAL A 53 -5.38 -0.37 -15.47
C VAL A 53 -4.98 1.11 -15.42
N PRO A 54 -3.69 1.45 -15.58
CA PRO A 54 -3.24 2.83 -15.61
C PRO A 54 -3.70 3.56 -16.88
N LYS A 55 -3.66 4.89 -16.84
CA LYS A 55 -3.97 5.72 -18.02
C LYS A 55 -2.86 5.70 -19.07
N GLU A 56 -1.62 5.50 -18.63
CA GLU A 56 -0.43 5.59 -19.46
C GLU A 56 0.54 4.44 -19.12
N PRO A 57 1.28 3.91 -20.11
CA PRO A 57 2.37 2.98 -19.85
C PRO A 57 3.40 3.59 -18.90
N ARG A 58 4.09 2.76 -18.11
CA ARG A 58 5.16 3.20 -17.18
C ARG A 58 4.67 4.22 -16.13
N SER A 59 3.39 4.16 -15.78
CA SER A 59 2.77 5.02 -14.77
C SER A 59 3.32 4.86 -13.35
N GLY A 60 4.06 3.78 -13.08
CA GLY A 60 4.41 3.36 -11.73
C GLY A 60 3.22 2.86 -10.90
N ALA A 61 2.09 2.58 -11.55
CA ALA A 61 0.92 2.01 -10.87
C ALA A 61 1.02 0.49 -10.74
N VAL A 62 1.50 -0.21 -11.77
CA VAL A 62 1.55 -1.69 -11.88
C VAL A 62 2.99 -2.18 -11.95
N THR A 63 3.28 -3.30 -11.29
CA THR A 63 4.62 -3.93 -11.32
C THR A 63 5.01 -4.29 -12.75
N ASN A 64 6.26 -4.02 -13.12
CA ASN A 64 6.80 -4.41 -14.40
C ASN A 64 6.82 -5.95 -14.52
N PRO A 65 6.15 -6.53 -15.53
CA PRO A 65 6.06 -7.98 -15.68
C PRO A 65 7.42 -8.66 -15.87
N GLU A 66 8.43 -7.95 -16.39
CA GLU A 66 9.78 -8.51 -16.57
C GLU A 66 10.51 -8.74 -15.22
N VAL A 67 10.14 -8.00 -14.16
CA VAL A 67 10.61 -8.29 -12.79
C VAL A 67 10.03 -9.61 -12.30
N CYS A 68 8.73 -9.83 -12.51
CA CYS A 68 8.08 -11.09 -12.17
C CYS A 68 8.61 -12.27 -12.99
N ARG A 69 8.90 -12.06 -14.29
CA ARG A 69 9.53 -13.06 -15.15
C ARG A 69 10.89 -13.49 -14.60
N ALA A 70 11.75 -12.53 -14.27
CA ALA A 70 13.07 -12.81 -13.75
C ALA A 70 13.02 -13.64 -12.46
N LEU A 71 12.10 -13.31 -11.54
CA LEU A 71 11.88 -14.10 -10.34
C LEU A 71 11.32 -15.50 -10.64
N ALA A 72 10.35 -15.62 -11.54
CA ALA A 72 9.80 -16.91 -11.92
C ALA A 72 10.86 -17.84 -12.54
N ASP A 73 11.79 -17.28 -13.33
CA ASP A 73 12.92 -18.04 -13.87
C ASP A 73 13.84 -18.54 -12.75
N MET A 74 14.18 -17.68 -11.78
CA MET A 74 15.00 -18.07 -10.62
C MET A 74 14.33 -19.19 -9.80
N VAL A 75 13.02 -19.09 -9.57
CA VAL A 75 12.24 -20.13 -8.87
C VAL A 75 12.27 -21.46 -9.64
N ARG A 76 12.09 -21.42 -10.97
CA ARG A 76 12.15 -22.62 -11.82
C ARG A 76 13.53 -23.27 -11.81
N GLU A 77 14.59 -22.48 -11.86
CA GLU A 77 15.97 -22.95 -11.77
C GLU A 77 16.25 -23.71 -10.47
N MET A 78 15.55 -23.38 -9.38
CA MET A 78 15.60 -24.09 -8.10
C MET A 78 14.72 -25.35 -8.05
N GLY A 79 14.03 -25.69 -9.14
CA GLY A 79 13.12 -26.85 -9.21
C GLY A 79 11.78 -26.63 -8.50
N ALA A 80 11.41 -25.38 -8.24
CA ALA A 80 10.13 -25.01 -7.63
C ALA A 80 9.14 -24.49 -8.69
N ARG A 81 7.85 -24.40 -8.32
CA ARG A 81 6.77 -23.92 -9.19
C ARG A 81 6.45 -22.44 -8.89
N PRO A 82 6.83 -21.50 -9.77
CA PRO A 82 6.40 -20.11 -9.62
C PRO A 82 4.95 -19.93 -10.10
N VAL A 83 4.16 -19.20 -9.32
CA VAL A 83 2.84 -18.73 -9.73
C VAL A 83 2.77 -17.23 -9.49
N ILE A 84 2.59 -16.46 -10.56
CA ILE A 84 2.41 -15.01 -10.50
C ILE A 84 0.93 -14.77 -10.23
N ALA A 85 0.59 -14.27 -9.05
CA ALA A 85 -0.82 -14.16 -8.65
C ALA A 85 -1.10 -12.87 -7.88
N ASP A 86 -2.19 -12.21 -8.24
CA ASP A 86 -2.73 -11.06 -7.54
C ASP A 86 -4.25 -11.04 -7.69
N SER A 87 -4.93 -10.34 -6.80
CA SER A 87 -6.26 -9.83 -7.04
C SER A 87 -6.17 -8.30 -7.00
N ALA A 88 -6.52 -7.65 -8.11
CA ALA A 88 -6.46 -6.19 -8.24
C ALA A 88 -7.31 -5.46 -7.18
N ALA A 89 -7.28 -4.13 -7.16
CA ALA A 89 -8.06 -3.34 -6.21
C ALA A 89 -9.54 -3.75 -6.17
N ALA A 90 -10.21 -3.52 -5.04
CA ALA A 90 -11.59 -3.93 -4.89
C ALA A 90 -12.47 -3.28 -5.97
N GLY A 91 -13.30 -4.08 -6.65
CA GLY A 91 -14.12 -3.62 -7.78
C GLY A 91 -13.39 -3.48 -9.13
N VAL A 92 -12.07 -3.68 -9.18
CA VAL A 92 -11.30 -3.72 -10.42
C VAL A 92 -11.29 -5.15 -10.99
N ASP A 93 -11.48 -5.27 -12.30
CA ASP A 93 -11.31 -6.51 -13.04
C ASP A 93 -9.81 -6.82 -13.23
N THR A 94 -9.29 -7.80 -12.50
CA THR A 94 -7.87 -8.19 -12.54
C THR A 94 -7.46 -8.66 -13.94
N GLU A 95 -8.34 -9.35 -14.68
CA GLU A 95 -8.01 -9.87 -16.00
C GLU A 95 -7.81 -8.75 -17.02
N LYS A 96 -8.51 -7.62 -16.86
CA LYS A 96 -8.23 -6.43 -17.67
C LYS A 96 -6.84 -5.87 -17.41
N VAL A 97 -6.39 -5.85 -16.15
CA VAL A 97 -5.01 -5.43 -15.84
C VAL A 97 -4.01 -6.40 -16.49
N ILE A 98 -4.25 -7.71 -16.35
CA ILE A 98 -3.38 -8.73 -16.96
C ILE A 98 -3.27 -8.54 -18.48
N ALA A 99 -4.40 -8.24 -19.14
CA ALA A 99 -4.46 -8.01 -20.58
C ALA A 99 -3.77 -6.72 -21.04
N CYS A 100 -3.72 -5.66 -20.22
CA CYS A 100 -3.20 -4.36 -20.62
C CYS A 100 -1.73 -4.13 -20.24
N GLU A 101 -1.23 -4.78 -19.18
CA GLU A 101 0.05 -4.42 -18.55
C GLU A 101 1.19 -5.41 -18.83
N GLY A 102 1.15 -6.14 -19.94
CA GLY A 102 2.24 -7.03 -20.36
C GLY A 102 2.24 -8.43 -19.72
N TYR A 103 1.27 -8.72 -18.84
CA TYR A 103 1.17 -10.01 -18.16
C TYR A 103 0.51 -11.09 -19.03
N GLN A 104 -0.28 -10.70 -20.02
CA GLN A 104 -0.85 -11.63 -20.99
C GLN A 104 0.24 -12.25 -21.88
N GLU A 105 1.27 -11.48 -22.22
CA GLU A 105 2.46 -11.95 -22.92
C GLU A 105 3.25 -12.94 -22.06
N LEU A 106 3.35 -12.71 -20.74
CA LEU A 106 3.92 -13.70 -19.81
C LEU A 106 3.13 -15.01 -19.83
N ARG A 107 1.80 -14.97 -19.84
CA ARG A 107 0.98 -16.19 -19.99
C ARG A 107 1.27 -16.91 -21.30
N ALA A 108 1.36 -16.16 -22.41
CA ALA A 108 1.68 -16.72 -23.72
C ALA A 108 3.06 -17.39 -23.76
N ASP A 109 4.03 -16.86 -23.01
CA ASP A 109 5.36 -17.43 -22.82
C ASP A 109 5.40 -18.64 -21.85
N GLY A 110 4.23 -19.09 -21.36
CA GLY A 110 4.11 -20.28 -20.52
C GLY A 110 4.33 -20.04 -19.02
N TYR A 111 4.21 -18.79 -18.55
CA TYR A 111 4.19 -18.49 -17.12
C TYR A 111 2.78 -18.59 -16.55
N GLU A 112 2.65 -19.12 -15.34
CA GLU A 112 1.38 -19.17 -14.62
C GLU A 112 1.08 -17.78 -14.04
N VAL A 113 0.23 -17.01 -14.72
CA VAL A 113 -0.31 -15.74 -14.20
C VAL A 113 -1.77 -15.93 -13.85
N ILE A 114 -2.16 -15.71 -12.60
CA ILE A 114 -3.50 -16.04 -12.08
C ILE A 114 -4.19 -14.81 -11.51
N ASP A 115 -5.41 -14.55 -11.98
CA ASP A 115 -6.36 -13.70 -11.27
C ASP A 115 -6.91 -14.48 -10.07
N LEU A 116 -6.47 -14.10 -8.88
CA LEU A 116 -6.90 -14.76 -7.66
C LEU A 116 -8.42 -14.68 -7.46
N LYS A 117 -9.09 -13.62 -7.94
CA LYS A 117 -10.55 -13.45 -7.82
C LYS A 117 -11.36 -14.57 -8.48
N LYS A 118 -10.73 -15.33 -9.39
CA LYS A 118 -11.32 -16.48 -10.10
C LYS A 118 -10.94 -17.84 -9.52
N THR A 119 -10.25 -17.87 -8.38
CA THR A 119 -9.87 -19.11 -7.70
C THR A 119 -10.74 -19.35 -6.45
N PRO A 120 -10.84 -20.60 -5.96
CA PRO A 120 -11.59 -20.90 -4.73
C PRO A 120 -11.08 -20.09 -3.54
N ARG A 121 -12.00 -19.68 -2.67
CA ARG A 121 -11.73 -18.85 -1.48
C ARG A 121 -11.62 -19.69 -0.24
N VAL A 122 -10.91 -19.18 0.75
CA VAL A 122 -10.80 -19.79 2.08
C VAL A 122 -10.59 -18.72 3.13
N THR A 123 -11.29 -18.83 4.25
CA THR A 123 -11.08 -17.99 5.42
C THR A 123 -9.97 -18.57 6.30
N MET A 124 -8.96 -17.76 6.60
CA MET A 124 -7.89 -18.13 7.51
C MET A 124 -7.97 -17.29 8.79
N SER A 125 -7.80 -17.92 9.95
CA SER A 125 -7.75 -17.21 11.22
C SER A 125 -6.41 -16.49 11.40
N ILE A 126 -6.45 -15.36 12.11
CA ILE A 126 -5.26 -14.58 12.51
C ILE A 126 -5.21 -14.55 14.04
N PRO A 127 -4.63 -15.57 14.68
CA PRO A 127 -4.48 -15.59 16.13
C PRO A 127 -3.67 -14.39 16.61
N GLY A 128 -4.28 -13.55 17.45
CA GLY A 128 -3.65 -12.32 17.95
C GLY A 128 -3.71 -11.13 17.00
N GLY A 129 -4.57 -11.17 15.98
CA GLY A 129 -4.84 -10.03 15.12
C GLY A 129 -5.40 -8.84 15.91
N MET A 130 -4.97 -7.64 15.54
CA MET A 130 -5.29 -6.39 16.26
C MET A 130 -6.47 -5.63 15.67
N ALA A 131 -6.60 -5.64 14.34
CA ALA A 131 -7.73 -5.05 13.62
C ALA A 131 -8.69 -6.11 13.08
N ILE A 132 -8.17 -7.25 12.64
CA ILE A 132 -8.96 -8.37 12.09
C ILE A 132 -8.55 -9.69 12.72
N SER A 133 -9.51 -10.54 13.06
CA SER A 133 -9.28 -11.87 13.66
C SER A 133 -9.24 -13.00 12.64
N GLU A 134 -9.71 -12.74 11.43
CA GLU A 134 -9.71 -13.66 10.29
C GLU A 134 -9.60 -12.86 8.99
N PHE A 135 -9.25 -13.54 7.90
CA PHE A 135 -9.12 -12.95 6.57
C PHE A 135 -9.44 -14.00 5.50
N GLU A 136 -10.42 -13.71 4.66
CA GLU A 136 -10.76 -14.45 3.46
C GLU A 136 -9.71 -14.19 2.37
N THR A 137 -9.01 -15.26 2.03
CA THR A 137 -8.00 -15.33 0.98
C THR A 137 -8.41 -16.41 -0.02
N PHE A 138 -7.46 -16.95 -0.76
CA PHE A 138 -7.66 -17.92 -1.82
C PHE A 138 -6.95 -19.23 -1.49
N GLU A 139 -7.52 -20.34 -1.94
CA GLU A 139 -6.96 -21.67 -1.68
C GLU A 139 -5.52 -21.79 -2.16
N LEU A 140 -5.23 -21.24 -3.35
CA LEU A 140 -3.88 -21.14 -3.88
C LEU A 140 -2.90 -20.42 -2.95
N VAL A 141 -3.36 -19.38 -2.24
CA VAL A 141 -2.54 -18.62 -1.28
C VAL A 141 -2.31 -19.42 -0.01
N ARG A 142 -3.34 -20.12 0.48
CA ARG A 142 -3.21 -21.02 1.64
C ARG A 142 -2.24 -22.18 1.37
N GLU A 143 -2.23 -22.69 0.15
CA GLU A 143 -1.38 -23.80 -0.29
C GLU A 143 0.07 -23.39 -0.59
N ALA A 144 0.36 -22.08 -0.66
CA ALA A 144 1.70 -21.61 -1.00
C ALA A 144 2.71 -21.93 0.10
N ASP A 145 3.84 -22.52 -0.29
CA ASP A 145 4.97 -22.76 0.63
C ASP A 145 5.77 -21.48 0.87
N VAL A 146 5.87 -20.63 -0.15
CA VAL A 146 6.65 -19.38 -0.14
C VAL A 146 5.88 -18.29 -0.84
N ILE A 147 5.87 -17.09 -0.25
CA ILE A 147 5.32 -15.88 -0.86
C ILE A 147 6.45 -14.85 -1.00
N ILE A 148 6.63 -14.34 -2.23
CA ILE A 148 7.53 -13.24 -2.57
C ILE A 148 6.67 -12.03 -2.96
N SER A 149 6.77 -10.93 -2.21
CA SER A 149 6.10 -9.67 -2.55
C SER A 149 6.88 -8.93 -3.63
N VAL A 150 6.19 -8.39 -4.64
CA VAL A 150 6.82 -7.61 -5.73
C VAL A 150 6.09 -6.27 -5.92
N PRO A 151 6.17 -5.35 -4.94
CA PRO A 151 5.48 -4.06 -5.01
C PRO A 151 6.12 -3.13 -6.04
N VAL A 152 5.41 -2.05 -6.38
CA VAL A 152 6.03 -0.84 -6.96
C VAL A 152 6.31 0.16 -5.84
N MET A 153 7.44 0.86 -5.88
CA MET A 153 7.73 1.94 -4.94
C MET A 153 6.87 3.17 -5.25
N LYS A 154 5.87 3.46 -4.41
CA LYS A 154 4.95 4.59 -4.66
C LYS A 154 4.34 5.22 -3.43
N THR A 155 3.90 6.47 -3.57
CA THR A 155 3.07 7.14 -2.57
C THR A 155 1.65 6.56 -2.56
N HIS A 156 0.92 6.83 -1.48
CA HIS A 156 -0.47 6.44 -1.33
C HIS A 156 -1.22 7.52 -0.54
N ASP A 157 -2.40 7.90 -1.01
CA ASP A 157 -3.27 8.91 -0.39
C ASP A 157 -3.67 8.63 1.08
N GLN A 158 -3.89 7.38 1.47
CA GLN A 158 -4.24 6.98 2.83
C GLN A 158 -3.03 6.63 3.69
N THR A 159 -2.10 5.82 3.17
CA THR A 159 -1.01 5.22 3.96
C THR A 159 0.34 5.87 3.74
N GLN A 160 0.38 7.03 3.07
CA GLN A 160 1.56 7.77 2.60
C GLN A 160 2.39 7.07 1.54
N ALA A 161 2.65 5.78 1.71
CA ALA A 161 3.33 4.93 0.76
C ALA A 161 2.60 3.59 0.60
N SER A 162 2.83 2.95 -0.55
CA SER A 162 2.48 1.58 -0.83
C SER A 162 3.75 0.86 -1.24
N LEU A 163 4.17 -0.10 -0.42
CA LEU A 163 5.42 -0.84 -0.56
C LEU A 163 5.17 -2.34 -0.31
N SER A 164 6.17 -3.08 0.17
CA SER A 164 6.17 -4.54 0.25
C SER A 164 5.06 -5.08 1.13
N MET A 165 4.86 -4.47 2.30
CA MET A 165 3.86 -4.92 3.28
C MET A 165 2.44 -4.68 2.78
N LYS A 166 2.15 -3.46 2.31
CA LYS A 166 0.80 -3.11 1.82
C LYS A 166 0.39 -3.93 0.60
N ASN A 167 1.34 -4.31 -0.25
CA ASN A 167 1.09 -5.10 -1.47
C ASN A 167 0.45 -6.47 -1.18
N LEU A 168 0.67 -7.06 0.01
CA LEU A 168 0.06 -8.33 0.42
C LEU A 168 -1.46 -8.28 0.52
N LYS A 169 -2.04 -7.08 0.65
CA LYS A 169 -3.49 -6.89 0.64
C LYS A 169 -4.15 -7.40 -0.65
N GLY A 170 -3.40 -7.50 -1.75
CA GLY A 170 -3.84 -8.14 -2.99
C GLY A 170 -3.98 -9.68 -2.92
N LEU A 171 -3.68 -10.29 -1.78
CA LEU A 171 -3.95 -11.72 -1.51
C LEU A 171 -5.33 -11.96 -0.87
N GLY A 172 -6.10 -10.91 -0.59
CA GLY A 172 -7.45 -11.01 -0.02
C GLY A 172 -8.57 -10.82 -1.02
N THR A 173 -9.78 -11.21 -0.65
CA THR A 173 -10.97 -10.96 -1.48
C THR A 173 -11.38 -9.50 -1.44
N ASP A 174 -12.25 -9.09 -2.38
CA ASP A 174 -12.72 -7.71 -2.43
C ASP A 174 -13.48 -7.29 -1.16
N ASN A 175 -14.21 -8.22 -0.55
CA ASN A 175 -14.92 -7.98 0.71
C ASN A 175 -13.92 -7.71 1.83
N ASP A 176 -12.92 -8.58 2.00
CA ASP A 176 -11.95 -8.40 3.09
C ASP A 176 -11.01 -7.22 2.88
N LYS A 177 -10.69 -6.92 1.63
CA LYS A 177 -10.00 -5.69 1.27
C LYS A 177 -10.80 -4.44 1.66
N LYS A 178 -12.13 -4.45 1.59
CA LYS A 178 -12.98 -3.33 2.01
C LYS A 178 -13.16 -3.33 3.53
N HIS A 179 -13.39 -4.50 4.13
CA HIS A 179 -13.53 -4.67 5.56
C HIS A 179 -12.29 -4.18 6.31
N MET A 180 -11.09 -4.63 5.92
CA MET A 180 -9.83 -4.15 6.50
C MET A 180 -9.68 -2.63 6.44
N HIS A 181 -10.09 -2.01 5.32
CA HIS A 181 -10.11 -0.55 5.26
C HIS A 181 -11.04 0.02 6.32
N SER A 182 -12.23 -0.54 6.52
CA SER A 182 -13.27 -0.09 7.48
C SER A 182 -12.90 -0.26 8.97
N VAL A 183 -12.10 -1.25 9.32
CA VAL A 183 -11.75 -1.53 10.74
C VAL A 183 -10.39 -0.99 11.16
N GLY A 184 -9.47 -0.74 10.22
CA GLY A 184 -8.17 -0.11 10.50
C GLY A 184 -7.05 -0.65 9.62
N ILE A 185 -6.76 0.07 8.53
CA ILE A 185 -5.81 -0.40 7.51
C ILE A 185 -4.37 -0.57 8.03
N PHE A 186 -3.91 0.29 8.94
CA PHE A 186 -2.53 0.27 9.44
C PHE A 186 -2.21 -0.98 10.26
N GLU A 187 -3.11 -1.34 11.18
CA GLU A 187 -3.00 -2.57 11.97
C GLU A 187 -3.36 -3.81 11.13
N GLY A 188 -4.40 -3.71 10.28
CA GLY A 188 -4.83 -4.82 9.43
C GLY A 188 -3.76 -5.27 8.44
N VAL A 189 -2.93 -4.37 7.91
CA VAL A 189 -1.78 -4.77 7.09
C VAL A 189 -0.76 -5.55 7.92
N SER A 190 -0.52 -5.16 9.18
CA SER A 190 0.37 -5.91 10.07
C SER A 190 -0.19 -7.29 10.44
N ASP A 191 -1.52 -7.40 10.57
CA ASP A 191 -2.21 -8.68 10.79
C ASP A 191 -2.01 -9.65 9.62
N ILE A 192 -2.14 -9.19 8.37
CA ILE A 192 -1.93 -10.07 7.21
C ILE A 192 -0.46 -10.43 6.96
N ILE A 193 0.51 -9.62 7.43
CA ILE A 193 1.92 -10.03 7.41
C ILE A 193 2.12 -11.22 8.35
N GLN A 194 1.52 -11.19 9.54
CA GLN A 194 1.57 -12.30 10.49
C GLN A 194 0.88 -13.56 9.95
N LEU A 195 -0.20 -13.38 9.18
CA LEU A 195 -0.92 -14.46 8.50
C LEU A 195 -0.07 -15.10 7.38
N PHE A 196 0.35 -14.30 6.40
CA PHE A 196 0.97 -14.80 5.16
C PHE A 196 2.48 -15.07 5.29
N LYS A 197 3.16 -14.41 6.23
CA LYS A 197 4.60 -14.57 6.51
C LYS A 197 5.46 -14.59 5.22
N PRO A 198 5.38 -13.54 4.38
CA PRO A 198 6.17 -13.48 3.15
C PRO A 198 7.65 -13.62 3.46
N ALA A 199 8.35 -14.42 2.66
CA ALA A 199 9.72 -14.81 2.94
C ALA A 199 10.76 -13.87 2.31
N PHE A 200 10.33 -13.09 1.31
CA PHE A 200 11.19 -12.19 0.55
C PHE A 200 10.36 -11.10 -0.14
N THR A 201 11.01 -9.99 -0.49
CA THR A 201 10.43 -8.95 -1.33
C THR A 201 11.42 -8.46 -2.37
N VAL A 202 10.92 -8.11 -3.56
CA VAL A 202 11.66 -7.41 -4.60
C VAL A 202 10.84 -6.21 -5.04
N VAL A 203 11.27 -5.01 -4.69
CA VAL A 203 10.59 -3.77 -5.04
C VAL A 203 10.98 -3.37 -6.45
N ASP A 204 9.99 -3.27 -7.33
CA ASP A 204 10.12 -2.61 -8.61
C ASP A 204 10.12 -1.09 -8.39
N ALA A 205 11.28 -0.49 -8.57
CA ALA A 205 11.50 0.93 -8.48
C ALA A 205 12.12 1.45 -9.79
N ILE A 206 11.83 0.82 -10.93
CA ILE A 206 12.23 1.36 -12.24
C ILE A 206 11.36 2.59 -12.53
N TYR A 207 10.05 2.38 -12.56
CA TYR A 207 9.03 3.42 -12.66
C TYR A 207 8.20 3.43 -11.37
N CYS A 208 8.38 4.48 -10.58
CA CYS A 208 7.72 4.74 -9.31
C CYS A 208 6.52 5.69 -9.50
N GLN A 209 5.79 6.00 -8.43
CA GLN A 209 4.72 7.00 -8.45
C GLN A 209 4.75 7.90 -7.22
N GLU A 210 4.64 9.22 -7.41
CA GLU A 210 4.53 10.24 -6.36
C GLU A 210 3.20 10.99 -6.41
N GLY A 211 2.86 11.78 -5.38
CA GLY A 211 1.59 12.50 -5.31
C GLY A 211 0.40 11.57 -5.05
N LEU A 212 -0.70 11.74 -5.78
CA LEU A 212 -1.99 11.06 -5.57
C LEU A 212 -2.01 9.57 -5.99
N GLY A 213 -1.06 8.77 -5.50
CA GLY A 213 -1.10 7.31 -5.61
C GLY A 213 -2.25 6.70 -4.79
N PRO A 214 -2.64 5.44 -5.04
CA PRO A 214 -1.83 4.42 -5.70
C PRO A 214 -2.11 4.20 -7.20
N VAL A 215 -2.98 5.03 -7.80
CA VAL A 215 -3.36 4.95 -9.23
C VAL A 215 -3.16 6.29 -9.96
N PHE A 216 -3.45 7.42 -9.32
CA PHE A 216 -3.51 8.74 -9.98
C PHE A 216 -2.27 9.62 -9.77
N GLY A 217 -1.21 9.07 -9.20
CA GLY A 217 0.01 9.82 -8.95
C GLY A 217 0.83 10.06 -10.21
N ILE A 218 1.86 10.89 -10.06
CA ILE A 218 2.79 11.31 -11.11
C ILE A 218 3.91 10.26 -11.20
N PRO A 219 4.21 9.72 -12.40
CA PRO A 219 5.29 8.75 -12.58
C PRO A 219 6.66 9.36 -12.26
N VAL A 220 7.53 8.58 -11.61
CA VAL A 220 8.91 8.96 -11.29
C VAL A 220 9.84 7.84 -11.70
N GLU A 221 10.70 8.08 -12.69
CA GLU A 221 11.75 7.11 -13.07
C GLU A 221 12.89 7.20 -12.04
N MET A 222 13.18 6.07 -11.39
CA MET A 222 14.26 5.94 -10.40
C MET A 222 15.34 4.96 -10.85
N ASP A 223 15.00 4.04 -11.77
CA ASP A 223 15.89 3.01 -12.31
C ASP A 223 16.50 2.12 -11.22
N LEU A 224 15.68 1.63 -10.28
CA LEU A 224 16.13 0.81 -9.16
C LEU A 224 15.39 -0.52 -9.07
N ILE A 225 16.07 -1.52 -8.54
CA ILE A 225 15.49 -2.72 -7.95
C ILE A 225 16.00 -2.82 -6.52
N LEU A 226 15.10 -3.02 -5.56
CA LEU A 226 15.46 -3.31 -4.18
C LEU A 226 15.04 -4.72 -3.81
N ALA A 227 15.77 -5.37 -2.92
CA ALA A 227 15.40 -6.69 -2.45
C ALA A 227 15.82 -6.94 -1.00
N GLY A 228 15.10 -7.84 -0.31
CA GLY A 228 15.41 -8.22 1.05
C GLY A 228 14.47 -9.27 1.62
N ARG A 229 14.90 -9.93 2.69
CA ARG A 229 14.12 -10.92 3.45
C ARG A 229 13.15 -10.27 4.43
N ASP A 230 13.60 -9.21 5.09
CA ASP A 230 12.82 -8.44 6.06
C ASP A 230 12.06 -7.33 5.33
N LEU A 231 10.74 -7.49 5.19
CA LEU A 231 9.89 -6.51 4.52
C LEU A 231 9.83 -5.16 5.26
N VAL A 232 9.95 -5.16 6.59
CA VAL A 232 9.98 -3.92 7.38
C VAL A 232 11.25 -3.15 7.07
N ALA A 233 12.39 -3.85 6.99
CA ALA A 233 13.67 -3.24 6.63
C ALA A 233 13.68 -2.72 5.19
N VAL A 234 13.11 -3.48 4.24
CA VAL A 234 13.01 -3.02 2.83
C VAL A 234 12.12 -1.79 2.71
N ASP A 235 10.96 -1.80 3.37
CA ASP A 235 10.05 -0.64 3.34
C ASP A 235 10.66 0.57 4.05
N THR A 236 11.48 0.37 5.09
CA THR A 236 12.29 1.42 5.77
C THR A 236 13.31 2.05 4.83
N VAL A 237 14.04 1.24 4.05
CA VAL A 237 15.00 1.76 3.07
C VAL A 237 14.29 2.50 1.94
N CYS A 238 13.18 1.94 1.42
CA CYS A 238 12.35 2.62 0.42
C CYS A 238 11.83 3.97 0.95
N SER A 239 11.36 4.02 2.20
CA SER A 239 10.85 5.25 2.81
C SER A 239 11.93 6.34 2.81
N LYS A 240 13.13 6.00 3.28
CA LYS A 240 14.28 6.91 3.29
C LYS A 240 14.67 7.39 1.89
N ILE A 241 14.66 6.50 0.89
CA ILE A 241 14.93 6.84 -0.52
C ILE A 241 13.90 7.84 -1.05
N MET A 242 12.61 7.62 -0.77
CA MET A 242 11.50 8.51 -1.12
C MET A 242 11.46 9.79 -0.26
N GLY A 243 12.38 9.92 0.69
CA GLY A 243 12.51 11.04 1.62
C GLY A 243 11.50 11.09 2.76
N PHE A 244 10.87 9.97 3.11
CA PHE A 244 10.09 9.79 4.35
C PHE A 244 10.99 9.34 5.50
N GLU A 245 10.66 9.82 6.69
CA GLU A 245 11.09 9.17 7.93
C GLU A 245 10.26 7.89 8.16
N PRO A 246 10.88 6.75 8.50
CA PRO A 246 10.18 5.47 8.68
C PRO A 246 9.01 5.53 9.66
N GLU A 247 9.12 6.38 10.69
CA GLU A 247 8.10 6.63 11.70
C GLU A 247 6.84 7.30 11.13
N GLU A 248 6.96 8.01 10.01
CA GLU A 248 5.79 8.58 9.31
C GLU A 248 4.95 7.47 8.67
N LEU A 249 5.58 6.37 8.24
CA LEU A 249 4.91 5.23 7.64
C LEU A 249 4.34 4.31 8.72
N LEU A 250 3.12 4.61 9.17
CA LEU A 250 2.45 3.87 10.25
C LEU A 250 2.38 2.35 10.03
N ILE A 251 2.29 1.86 8.79
CA ILE A 251 2.35 0.40 8.52
C ILE A 251 3.72 -0.16 8.95
N THR A 252 4.81 0.50 8.56
CA THR A 252 6.19 0.11 8.89
C THR A 252 6.43 0.21 10.39
N ALA A 253 6.04 1.33 11.00
CA ALA A 253 6.19 1.54 12.44
C ALA A 253 5.41 0.49 13.25
N ASN A 254 4.17 0.19 12.87
CA ASN A 254 3.35 -0.83 13.55
C ASN A 254 3.95 -2.23 13.42
N ALA A 255 4.40 -2.61 12.22
CA ALA A 255 5.02 -3.91 12.01
C ALA A 255 6.32 -4.07 12.80
N ALA A 256 7.16 -3.03 12.86
CA ALA A 256 8.37 -3.00 13.68
C ALA A 256 8.06 -3.13 15.17
N ASN A 257 7.09 -2.36 15.67
CA ASN A 257 6.65 -2.42 17.08
C ASN A 257 6.10 -3.79 17.49
N ARG A 258 5.59 -4.56 16.52
CA ARG A 258 5.11 -5.95 16.70
C ARG A 258 6.21 -7.00 16.55
N GLY A 259 7.45 -6.58 16.27
CA GLY A 259 8.59 -7.49 16.07
C GLY A 259 8.50 -8.31 14.78
N LEU A 260 7.77 -7.84 13.76
CA LEU A 260 7.65 -8.51 12.46
C LEU A 260 8.85 -8.27 11.53
N GLY A 261 9.75 -7.39 11.95
CA GLY A 261 10.97 -6.98 11.26
C GLY A 261 11.56 -5.75 11.94
N THR A 262 12.60 -5.15 11.37
CA THR A 262 13.25 -3.96 11.95
C THR A 262 13.11 -2.73 11.07
N MET A 263 12.83 -1.59 11.70
CA MET A 263 12.95 -0.26 11.09
C MET A 263 14.19 0.50 11.59
N ASN A 264 15.01 -0.13 12.45
CA ASN A 264 16.22 0.48 12.99
C ASN A 264 17.34 0.40 11.95
N MET A 265 17.75 1.55 11.40
CA MET A 265 18.83 1.64 10.42
C MET A 265 20.17 1.08 10.93
N GLU A 266 20.41 1.00 12.24
CA GLU A 266 21.62 0.38 12.79
C GLU A 266 21.62 -1.14 12.61
N GLU A 267 20.45 -1.77 12.49
CA GLU A 267 20.25 -3.20 12.28
C GLU A 267 20.13 -3.58 10.80
N ILE A 268 20.08 -2.58 9.91
CA ILE A 268 19.96 -2.74 8.46
C ILE A 268 21.32 -2.48 7.81
N GLU A 269 21.76 -3.42 6.97
CA GLU A 269 22.90 -3.27 6.08
C GLU A 269 22.38 -3.00 4.66
N VAL A 270 22.56 -1.76 4.18
CA VAL A 270 22.25 -1.40 2.79
C VAL A 270 23.43 -1.80 1.91
N VAL A 271 23.20 -2.67 0.93
CA VAL A 271 24.22 -3.18 0.00
C VAL A 271 23.90 -2.77 -1.45
N GLY A 272 24.93 -2.56 -2.26
CA GLY A 272 24.76 -1.93 -3.59
C GLY A 272 24.84 -0.41 -3.48
N CYS A 273 23.88 0.32 -4.05
CA CYS A 273 23.80 1.78 -3.92
C CYS A 273 23.42 2.20 -2.50
N SER A 274 24.04 3.25 -2.00
CA SER A 274 23.66 3.87 -0.73
C SER A 274 22.41 4.75 -0.88
N ILE A 275 21.65 4.92 0.21
CA ILE A 275 20.46 5.78 0.23
C ILE A 275 20.75 7.19 -0.32
N PRO A 276 21.83 7.90 0.08
CA PRO A 276 22.10 9.24 -0.45
C PRO A 276 22.33 9.29 -1.97
N GLU A 277 22.88 8.24 -2.58
CA GLU A 277 23.14 8.18 -4.04
C GLU A 277 21.87 8.04 -4.87
N VAL A 278 20.80 7.52 -4.27
CA VAL A 278 19.52 7.25 -4.93
C VAL A 278 18.37 8.04 -4.32
N TYR A 279 18.65 8.91 -3.36
CA TYR A 279 17.66 9.70 -2.66
C TYR A 279 16.92 10.63 -3.62
N ARG A 280 15.59 10.63 -3.52
CA ARG A 280 14.73 11.62 -4.15
C ARG A 280 13.51 11.84 -3.26
N ARG A 281 13.28 13.09 -2.84
CA ARG A 281 12.04 13.43 -2.14
C ARG A 281 10.85 13.29 -3.09
N PHE A 282 9.96 12.35 -2.80
CA PHE A 282 8.71 12.19 -3.52
C PHE A 282 7.69 13.22 -3.03
N LYS A 283 6.96 13.85 -3.95
CA LYS A 283 5.76 14.65 -3.65
C LYS A 283 4.79 13.79 -2.83
N ARG A 284 4.37 14.27 -1.67
CA ARG A 284 3.37 13.56 -0.85
C ARG A 284 2.01 13.68 -1.49
N SER A 285 1.15 12.69 -1.28
CA SER A 285 -0.26 12.75 -1.69
C SER A 285 -0.95 13.98 -1.11
N SER A 286 -0.55 14.38 0.09
CA SER A 286 -1.09 15.55 0.77
C SER A 286 -0.65 16.90 0.20
N GLU A 287 0.43 16.91 -0.59
CA GLU A 287 0.89 18.09 -1.34
C GLU A 287 0.21 18.16 -2.72
N ASP A 288 -0.55 17.13 -3.07
CA ASP A 288 -1.30 17.01 -4.32
C ASP A 288 -2.75 17.44 -4.12
N VAL A 289 -2.93 18.64 -3.55
CA VAL A 289 -4.26 19.15 -3.18
C VAL A 289 -5.00 19.63 -4.43
N ILE A 290 -5.91 18.78 -4.92
CA ILE A 290 -6.96 19.14 -5.88
C ILE A 290 -8.25 19.47 -5.10
N VAL A 291 -8.17 20.22 -3.99
CA VAL A 291 -9.37 20.67 -3.28
C VAL A 291 -9.59 22.16 -3.53
N ASP A 292 -9.91 22.48 -4.77
CA ASP A 292 -10.54 23.75 -5.12
C ASP A 292 -12.06 23.60 -4.94
N VAL A 293 -12.53 23.80 -3.70
CA VAL A 293 -13.95 23.84 -3.37
C VAL A 293 -14.22 25.14 -2.64
N GLN A 294 -15.12 25.95 -3.21
CA GLN A 294 -15.49 27.22 -2.61
C GLN A 294 -16.19 26.99 -1.26
N ASP A 295 -15.77 27.76 -0.25
CA ASP A 295 -16.33 27.72 1.12
C ASP A 295 -16.17 26.36 1.84
N PHE A 296 -15.12 25.61 1.55
CA PHE A 296 -14.72 24.43 2.32
C PHE A 296 -13.41 24.67 3.07
N HIS A 297 -13.37 24.35 4.36
CA HIS A 297 -12.29 24.77 5.25
C HIS A 297 -11.59 23.56 5.88
N LEU A 298 -10.27 23.48 5.70
CA LEU A 298 -9.40 22.48 6.33
C LEU A 298 -8.52 23.16 7.38
N LEU A 299 -8.60 22.69 8.61
CA LEU A 299 -7.79 23.19 9.72
C LEU A 299 -7.00 22.03 10.34
N PHE A 300 -5.69 22.03 10.07
CA PHE A 300 -4.74 21.08 10.63
C PHE A 300 -3.88 21.81 11.65
N GLU A 301 -4.20 21.63 12.93
CA GLU A 301 -3.47 22.26 14.03
C GLU A 301 -2.11 21.63 14.27
N GLU A 302 -1.28 22.31 15.05
CA GLU A 302 -0.01 21.77 15.51
C GLU A 302 -0.21 20.39 16.18
N GLY A 303 0.69 19.45 15.87
CA GLY A 303 0.58 18.07 16.34
C GLY A 303 -0.42 17.19 15.57
N THR A 304 -1.04 17.68 14.48
CA THR A 304 -1.75 16.80 13.54
C THR A 304 -0.77 15.78 12.96
N CYS A 305 -0.98 14.49 13.26
CA CYS A 305 -0.16 13.45 12.65
C CYS A 305 -0.54 13.25 11.18
N THR A 306 0.43 12.78 10.41
CA THR A 306 0.29 12.47 8.98
C THR A 306 -0.83 11.46 8.69
N GLY A 307 -1.13 10.57 9.64
CA GLY A 307 -2.28 9.66 9.56
C GLY A 307 -3.62 10.41 9.47
N CYS A 308 -3.92 11.32 10.41
CA CYS A 308 -5.17 12.08 10.39
C CYS A 308 -5.24 13.03 9.19
N HIS A 309 -4.12 13.65 8.83
CA HIS A 309 -4.02 14.52 7.66
C HIS A 309 -4.45 13.78 6.38
N ASN A 310 -3.86 12.61 6.14
CA ASN A 310 -4.15 11.79 4.97
C ASN A 310 -5.56 11.19 4.98
N THR A 311 -6.07 10.78 6.15
CA THR A 311 -7.47 10.35 6.28
C THR A 311 -8.44 11.44 5.82
N VAL A 312 -8.23 12.70 6.23
CA VAL A 312 -9.08 13.82 5.80
C VAL A 312 -8.98 14.04 4.29
N LEU A 313 -7.76 14.13 3.75
CA LEU A 313 -7.55 14.38 2.33
C LEU A 313 -8.09 13.26 1.45
N SER A 314 -7.85 12.00 1.82
CA SER A 314 -8.39 10.85 1.11
C SER A 314 -9.91 10.79 1.18
N SER A 315 -10.53 11.16 2.30
CA SER A 315 -11.99 11.26 2.40
C SER A 315 -12.57 12.28 1.43
N ILE A 316 -11.89 13.40 1.19
CA ILE A 316 -12.31 14.42 0.23
C ILE A 316 -12.17 13.91 -1.21
N VAL A 317 -11.09 13.16 -1.50
CA VAL A 317 -10.89 12.50 -2.80
C VAL A 317 -12.00 11.48 -3.05
N ASP A 318 -12.36 10.67 -2.04
CA ASP A 318 -13.47 9.71 -2.11
C ASP A 318 -14.80 10.43 -2.41
N ILE A 319 -15.11 11.52 -1.68
CA ILE A 319 -16.30 12.35 -1.90
C ILE A 319 -16.38 12.85 -3.34
N LYS A 320 -15.28 13.37 -3.89
CA LYS A 320 -15.23 13.86 -5.28
C LYS A 320 -15.40 12.74 -6.30
N ASN A 321 -14.74 11.61 -6.09
CA ASN A 321 -14.79 10.46 -7.01
C ASN A 321 -16.20 9.84 -7.07
N ASP A 322 -16.93 9.87 -5.95
CA ASP A 322 -18.33 9.42 -5.89
C ASP A 322 -19.33 10.50 -6.38
N GLY A 323 -18.86 11.70 -6.75
CA GLY A 323 -19.72 12.78 -7.27
C GLY A 323 -20.47 13.55 -6.18
N ASN A 324 -20.03 13.47 -4.93
CA ASN A 324 -20.66 14.08 -3.75
C ASN A 324 -20.00 15.39 -3.32
N GLN A 325 -19.28 16.07 -4.21
CA GLN A 325 -18.59 17.33 -3.88
C GLN A 325 -19.53 18.46 -3.42
N ASP A 326 -20.82 18.39 -3.74
CA ASP A 326 -21.81 19.40 -3.37
C ASP A 326 -22.10 19.44 -1.86
N TYR A 327 -21.65 18.44 -1.10
CA TYR A 327 -21.75 18.40 0.37
C TYR A 327 -20.59 19.11 1.09
N LEU A 328 -19.52 19.47 0.37
CA LEU A 328 -18.33 20.09 0.95
C LEU A 328 -18.51 21.57 1.34
N PRO A 329 -19.21 22.43 0.58
CA PRO A 329 -19.38 23.84 0.95
C PRO A 329 -19.98 24.05 2.35
N GLY A 330 -19.47 25.03 3.07
CA GLY A 330 -19.81 25.38 4.45
C GLY A 330 -19.19 24.49 5.53
N LYS A 331 -18.53 23.38 5.17
CA LYS A 331 -17.94 22.44 6.13
C LYS A 331 -16.54 22.87 6.59
N TRP A 332 -16.28 22.65 7.87
CA TRP A 332 -14.98 22.77 8.52
C TRP A 332 -14.52 21.38 8.97
N VAL A 333 -13.40 20.89 8.44
CA VAL A 333 -12.80 19.64 8.89
C VAL A 333 -11.53 19.95 9.65
N VAL A 334 -11.52 19.56 10.92
CA VAL A 334 -10.51 19.92 11.91
C VAL A 334 -9.80 18.68 12.43
N ALA A 335 -8.48 18.67 12.42
CA ALA A 335 -7.66 17.66 13.08
C ALA A 335 -6.47 18.30 13.80
N GLY A 336 -5.92 17.60 14.80
CA GLY A 336 -4.75 18.04 15.56
C GLY A 336 -5.01 18.20 17.05
N LEU A 337 -4.03 18.79 17.76
CA LEU A 337 -4.15 19.13 19.18
C LEU A 337 -4.75 20.53 19.31
N LEU A 338 -6.06 20.58 19.57
CA LEU A 338 -6.81 21.84 19.60
C LEU A 338 -6.77 22.49 20.98
N ASN A 339 -6.79 23.82 20.99
CA ASN A 339 -7.03 24.66 22.17
C ASN A 339 -8.33 25.49 22.00
N GLU A 340 -8.70 26.31 23.00
CA GLU A 340 -9.93 27.13 22.96
C GLU A 340 -9.97 28.12 21.79
N GLU A 341 -8.82 28.55 21.27
CA GLU A 341 -8.70 29.48 20.15
C GLU A 341 -8.66 28.76 18.78
N SER A 342 -8.40 27.44 18.76
CA SER A 342 -8.29 26.64 17.52
C SER A 342 -9.62 26.41 16.81
N LEU A 343 -10.76 26.46 17.53
CA LEU A 343 -12.05 26.18 16.93
C LEU A 343 -12.63 27.40 16.22
N PRO A 344 -13.17 27.25 14.99
CA PRO A 344 -13.75 28.37 14.26
C PRO A 344 -15.02 28.87 14.98
N ALA A 345 -15.01 30.15 15.35
CA ALA A 345 -16.12 30.77 16.06
C ALA A 345 -17.36 30.89 15.16
N GLY A 346 -18.54 30.59 15.71
CA GLY A 346 -19.82 30.76 15.02
C GLY A 346 -20.14 29.69 13.97
N VAL A 347 -19.35 28.63 13.87
CA VAL A 347 -19.65 27.48 13.00
C VAL A 347 -20.69 26.60 13.67
N ALA A 348 -21.76 26.27 12.93
CA ALA A 348 -22.80 25.37 13.40
C ALA A 348 -22.25 23.95 13.62
N LYS A 349 -22.75 23.23 14.63
CA LYS A 349 -22.23 21.92 15.04
C LYS A 349 -22.23 20.89 13.90
N GLU A 350 -23.27 20.91 13.07
CA GLU A 350 -23.44 20.07 11.89
C GLU A 350 -22.42 20.35 10.77
N ASN A 351 -21.76 21.51 10.82
CA ASN A 351 -20.76 21.92 9.83
C ASN A 351 -19.32 21.79 10.34
N LEU A 352 -19.13 21.44 11.61
CA LEU A 352 -17.82 21.25 12.21
C LEU A 352 -17.53 19.75 12.39
N VAL A 353 -16.60 19.20 11.61
CA VAL A 353 -16.17 17.80 11.68
C VAL A 353 -14.82 17.71 12.41
N LEU A 354 -14.79 16.98 13.52
CA LEU A 354 -13.63 16.87 14.41
C LEU A 354 -13.01 15.48 14.28
N VAL A 355 -11.77 15.41 13.79
CA VAL A 355 -11.18 14.17 13.29
C VAL A 355 -10.07 13.65 14.21
N GLY A 356 -10.29 12.45 14.73
CA GLY A 356 -9.28 11.65 15.44
C GLY A 356 -9.21 11.92 16.95
N LYS A 357 -8.57 11.00 17.68
CA LYS A 357 -8.57 10.96 19.16
C LYS A 357 -8.09 12.26 19.82
N CYS A 358 -7.24 13.02 19.14
CA CYS A 358 -6.70 14.30 19.62
C CYS A 358 -7.77 15.38 19.74
N THR A 359 -8.88 15.26 18.98
CA THR A 359 -10.01 16.19 19.02
C THR A 359 -11.11 15.77 20.01
N LYS A 360 -10.95 14.64 20.73
CA LYS A 360 -11.98 14.06 21.60
C LYS A 360 -12.54 15.00 22.66
N LEU A 361 -11.70 15.88 23.22
CA LEU A 361 -12.13 16.86 24.24
C LEU A 361 -13.15 17.87 23.71
N TRP A 362 -13.24 18.00 22.39
CA TRP A 362 -14.09 18.95 21.67
C TRP A 362 -15.31 18.27 21.03
N ALA A 363 -15.59 17.01 21.39
CA ALA A 363 -16.63 16.22 20.72
C ALA A 363 -18.05 16.79 20.85
N GLU A 364 -18.30 17.69 21.80
CA GLU A 364 -19.60 18.33 21.97
C GLU A 364 -19.83 19.48 20.99
N GLN A 365 -18.76 20.06 20.45
CA GLN A 365 -18.77 21.25 19.61
C GLN A 365 -19.05 20.93 18.13
N GLY A 366 -18.81 19.69 17.70
CA GLY A 366 -18.95 19.25 16.30
C GLY A 366 -19.41 17.79 16.14
N ILE A 367 -19.37 17.31 14.90
CA ILE A 367 -19.48 15.88 14.56
C ILE A 367 -18.11 15.24 14.81
N TYR A 368 -17.98 14.49 15.90
CA TYR A 368 -16.73 13.84 16.29
C TYR A 368 -16.53 12.49 15.61
N VAL A 369 -15.41 12.37 14.88
CA VAL A 369 -14.98 11.16 14.20
C VAL A 369 -13.87 10.47 14.99
N LYS A 370 -14.23 9.40 15.70
CA LYS A 370 -13.32 8.63 16.56
C LYS A 370 -12.29 7.83 15.75
N GLY A 371 -11.01 7.91 16.15
CA GLY A 371 -9.95 6.96 15.72
C GLY A 371 -8.54 7.54 15.79
N CYS A 372 -7.50 6.77 15.44
CA CYS A 372 -6.11 7.22 15.46
C CYS A 372 -5.24 6.51 14.38
N PRO A 373 -5.29 6.96 13.12
CA PRO A 373 -6.28 7.90 12.58
C PRO A 373 -7.66 7.24 12.44
N PRO A 374 -8.74 8.02 12.31
CA PRO A 374 -10.07 7.48 12.06
C PRO A 374 -10.18 6.83 10.69
N ASN A 375 -11.27 6.09 10.51
CA ASN A 375 -11.61 5.59 9.19
C ASN A 375 -12.08 6.71 8.27
N ASN A 376 -11.68 6.65 7.01
CA ASN A 376 -12.19 7.54 5.97
C ASN A 376 -13.72 7.48 5.85
N ILE A 377 -14.34 6.30 5.97
CA ILE A 377 -15.81 6.18 5.86
C ILE A 377 -16.52 7.07 6.87
N TRP A 378 -16.02 7.12 8.10
CA TRP A 378 -16.62 7.92 9.16
C TRP A 378 -16.41 9.42 8.94
N VAL A 379 -15.30 9.82 8.30
CA VAL A 379 -15.08 11.22 7.91
C VAL A 379 -15.99 11.58 6.73
N VAL A 380 -16.13 10.72 5.73
CA VAL A 380 -17.06 10.92 4.60
C VAL A 380 -18.50 11.07 5.11
N HIS A 381 -18.96 10.18 6.00
CA HIS A 381 -20.30 10.25 6.58
C HIS A 381 -20.48 11.51 7.43
N ALA A 382 -19.46 11.91 8.21
CA ALA A 382 -19.54 13.14 8.99
C ALA A 382 -19.67 14.39 8.11
N ILE A 383 -19.13 14.37 6.89
CA ILE A 383 -19.23 15.48 5.93
C ILE A 383 -20.55 15.43 5.16
N CYS A 384 -20.92 14.27 4.62
CA CYS A 384 -21.98 14.13 3.61
C CYS A 384 -23.31 13.57 4.16
N GLY A 385 -23.34 13.04 5.38
CA GLY A 385 -24.48 12.31 5.94
C GLY A 385 -24.53 10.84 5.50
N ASP A 386 -25.55 10.11 5.96
CA ASP A 386 -25.67 8.64 5.80
C ASP A 386 -26.29 8.20 4.45
N GLU A 387 -26.89 9.10 3.67
CA GLU A 387 -27.63 8.77 2.42
C GLU A 387 -26.76 8.76 1.14
N VAL A 388 -25.44 8.77 1.29
CA VAL A 388 -24.51 8.99 0.17
C VAL A 388 -24.43 7.77 -0.75
N LYS A 389 -24.84 7.94 -2.00
CA LYS A 389 -24.66 6.93 -3.05
C LYS A 389 -23.17 6.78 -3.37
N ARG A 390 -22.64 5.57 -3.21
CA ARG A 390 -21.25 5.23 -3.56
C ARG A 390 -21.19 4.49 -4.88
N ARG A 391 -20.18 4.78 -5.71
CA ARG A 391 -19.87 3.94 -6.88
C ARG A 391 -19.14 2.65 -6.50
N TYR A 392 -18.46 2.61 -5.35
CA TYR A 392 -17.67 1.45 -4.89
C TYR A 392 -18.30 0.65 -3.73
N ALA A 393 -19.38 1.14 -3.15
CA ALA A 393 -20.23 0.38 -2.23
C ALA A 393 -21.59 0.16 -2.89
N THR A 394 -21.67 -0.87 -3.71
CA THR A 394 -22.96 -1.47 -4.05
C THR A 394 -22.92 -2.92 -3.63
N GLU A 395 -24.01 -3.32 -2.97
CA GLU A 395 -24.39 -4.65 -2.46
C GLU A 395 -24.01 -4.89 -0.99
N ASP A 396 -24.98 -4.50 -0.15
CA ASP A 396 -25.40 -5.10 1.13
C ASP A 396 -24.31 -5.65 2.04
N ILE A 397 -23.89 -4.81 2.99
CA ILE A 397 -23.38 -5.29 4.27
C ILE A 397 -24.64 -5.59 5.09
N GLU A 398 -25.19 -6.80 4.94
CA GLU A 398 -26.15 -7.31 5.92
C GLU A 398 -25.45 -7.51 7.27
N ASP A 399 -26.17 -7.14 8.33
CA ASP A 399 -25.74 -6.96 9.73
C ASP A 399 -24.91 -8.09 10.37
#